data_AF-A0AAW9YPG4-F1
#
_entry.id   AF-A0AAW9YPG4-F1
#
_cell.length_a   1.000
_cell.length_b   1.000
_cell.length_c   1.000
_cell.angle_alpha   90.00
_cell.angle_beta   90.00
_cell.angle_gamma   90.00
#
_symmetry.space_group_name_H-M   'P 1'
#
loop_
_entity.id
_entity.type
_entity.pdbx_description
1 polymer ?
#
loop_
_entity_poly.entity_id
_entity_poly.type
_entity_poly.pdbx_seq_one_letter_code
_entity_poly.pdbx_strand_id
1 'polypeptide(L)'
;GSVIIENIHTGEILAMANYPSYNPNSMADAYPDRRRNRAITDVYELGSVMKVFAAVTALIYGDNVTPEEPVINSHPGFYRIGKNTVRDERDYGEEDLRYILMKSSNVGISKMILGLTDPIILEPSLRNFGFGDKTGIQLPGERDG
;
A
#
# COMPACT_ATOMS: atom_id res chain seq x y z
N GLY A 1 -3.95 3.47 17.22
CA GLY A 1 -2.79 3.43 16.33
C GLY A 1 -1.96 2.21 16.63
N SER A 2 -1.21 1.72 15.65
CA SER A 2 -0.40 0.52 15.76
C SER A 2 1.00 0.76 15.18
N VAL A 3 1.99 0.05 15.70
CA VAL A 3 3.35 0.03 15.17
C VAL A 3 3.86 -1.41 15.17
N ILE A 4 4.54 -1.78 14.09
CA ILE A 4 5.20 -3.07 13.90
C ILE A 4 6.65 -2.77 13.50
N ILE A 5 7.60 -3.48 14.11
CA ILE A 5 9.00 -3.47 13.72
C ILE A 5 9.38 -4.91 13.37
N GLU A 6 9.92 -5.09 12.17
CA GLU A 6 10.26 -6.39 11.60
C GLU A 6 11.73 -6.43 11.20
N ASN A 7 12.36 -7.59 11.37
CA ASN A 7 13.65 -7.89 10.75
C ASN A 7 13.42 -8.42 9.32
N ILE A 8 13.73 -7.60 8.32
CA ILE A 8 13.52 -7.93 6.89
C ILE A 8 14.32 -9.15 6.40
N HIS A 9 15.36 -9.58 7.11
CA HIS A 9 16.17 -10.73 6.70
C HIS A 9 15.66 -12.06 7.26
N THR A 10 14.90 -12.03 8.35
CA THR A 10 14.42 -13.23 9.05
C THR A 10 12.89 -13.34 9.09
N GLY A 11 12.16 -12.24 8.85
CA GLY A 11 10.72 -12.16 9.05
C GLY A 11 10.29 -12.06 10.52
N GLU A 12 11.24 -11.90 11.44
CA GLU A 12 10.93 -11.83 12.87
C GLU A 12 10.30 -10.49 13.24
N ILE A 13 9.18 -10.54 13.95
CA ILE A 13 8.56 -9.35 14.56
C ILE A 13 9.33 -8.99 15.84
N LEU A 14 10.14 -7.93 15.76
CA LEU A 14 10.94 -7.41 16.87
C LEU A 14 10.09 -6.64 17.89
N ALA A 15 9.04 -5.96 17.41
CA ALA A 15 8.09 -5.27 18.27
C ALA A 15 6.71 -5.16 17.59
N MET A 16 5.66 -5.27 18.39
CA MET A 16 4.28 -5.01 17.99
C MET A 16 3.55 -4.31 19.12
N ALA A 17 3.08 -3.08 18.89
CA ALA A 17 2.41 -2.29 19.90
C ALA A 17 1.16 -1.60 19.36
N ASN A 18 0.15 -1.48 20.21
CA ASN A 18 -1.15 -0.89 19.88
C ASN A 18 -1.53 0.16 20.94
N TYR A 19 -2.21 1.22 20.50
CA TYR A 19 -2.82 2.21 21.38
C TYR A 19 -4.30 2.44 20.98
N PRO A 20 -5.22 2.53 21.95
CA PRO A 20 -5.01 2.36 23.40
C PRO A 20 -4.68 0.91 23.79
N SER A 21 -3.93 0.74 24.89
CA SER A 21 -3.60 -0.55 25.49
C SER A 21 -4.26 -0.71 26.87
N TYR A 22 -4.06 -1.85 27.53
CA TYR A 22 -4.57 -2.19 28.86
C TYR A 22 -3.49 -2.86 29.72
N ASN A 23 -3.67 -2.86 31.04
CA ASN A 23 -2.82 -3.64 31.96
C ASN A 23 -3.36 -5.07 32.07
N PRO A 24 -2.67 -6.11 31.58
CA PRO A 24 -3.17 -7.48 31.66
C PRO A 24 -3.25 -8.01 33.10
N ASN A 25 -2.55 -7.40 34.05
CA ASN A 25 -2.63 -7.74 35.47
C ASN A 25 -3.83 -7.10 36.18
N SER A 26 -4.59 -6.21 35.52
CA SER A 26 -5.79 -5.58 36.08
C SER A 26 -6.88 -5.40 35.02
N MET A 27 -7.99 -6.12 35.19
CA MET A 27 -9.09 -6.12 34.22
C MET A 27 -10.07 -4.94 34.36
N ALA A 28 -9.85 -4.04 35.33
CA ALA A 28 -10.77 -2.94 35.64
C ALA A 28 -11.02 -2.03 34.43
N ASP A 29 -9.98 -1.76 33.62
CA ASP A 29 -10.05 -0.90 32.44
C ASP A 29 -9.83 -1.68 31.12
N ALA A 30 -9.95 -3.02 31.15
CA ALA A 30 -9.66 -3.89 30.01
C ALA A 30 -10.85 -4.04 29.03
N TYR A 31 -11.43 -2.91 28.64
CA TYR A 31 -12.54 -2.86 27.69
C TYR A 31 -12.17 -3.54 26.36
N PRO A 32 -13.14 -4.15 25.63
CA PRO A 32 -12.87 -4.88 24.39
C PRO A 32 -12.02 -4.11 23.37
N ASP A 33 -12.22 -2.81 23.23
CA ASP A 33 -11.46 -1.95 22.32
C ASP A 33 -9.96 -1.81 22.70
N ARG A 34 -9.65 -1.81 24.00
CA ARG A 34 -8.27 -1.70 24.52
C ARG A 34 -7.52 -3.03 24.50
N ARG A 35 -8.25 -4.16 24.47
CA ARG A 35 -7.67 -5.51 24.35
C ARG A 35 -7.38 -5.92 22.91
N ARG A 36 -7.84 -5.14 21.94
CA ARG A 36 -7.70 -5.45 20.52
C ARG A 36 -6.25 -5.30 20.06
N ASN A 37 -5.68 -6.36 19.50
CA ASN A 37 -4.41 -6.28 18.78
C ASN A 37 -4.65 -5.73 17.36
N ARG A 38 -4.81 -4.41 17.26
CA ARG A 38 -5.16 -3.72 16.02
C ARG A 38 -4.20 -4.03 14.87
N ALA A 39 -2.92 -4.27 15.16
CA ALA A 39 -1.91 -4.66 14.18
C ALA A 39 -2.27 -5.89 13.34
N ILE A 40 -3.10 -6.80 13.85
CA ILE A 40 -3.51 -8.03 13.13
C ILE A 40 -5.03 -8.12 12.91
N THR A 41 -5.83 -7.31 13.61
CA THR A 41 -7.30 -7.40 13.55
C THR A 41 -7.97 -6.29 12.74
N ASP A 42 -7.34 -5.11 12.64
CA ASP A 42 -7.93 -3.94 11.98
C ASP A 42 -7.46 -3.88 10.53
N VAL A 43 -8.43 -3.89 9.61
CA VAL A 43 -8.20 -3.71 8.18
C VAL A 43 -8.46 -2.26 7.80
N TYR A 44 -7.63 -1.70 6.93
CA TYR A 44 -7.78 -0.36 6.40
C TYR A 44 -7.15 -0.23 5.02
N GLU A 45 -7.61 0.75 4.23
CA GLU A 45 -7.00 1.08 2.95
C GLU A 45 -5.65 1.76 3.16
N LEU A 46 -4.58 1.17 2.61
CA LEU A 46 -3.20 1.67 2.72
C LEU A 46 -2.96 2.95 1.89
N GLY A 47 -3.88 3.28 0.97
CA GLY A 47 -3.80 4.47 0.13
C GLY A 47 -2.48 4.56 -0.64
N SER A 48 -1.82 5.71 -0.54
CA SER A 48 -0.60 6.01 -1.31
C SER A 48 0.59 5.09 -1.04
N VAL A 49 0.61 4.38 0.10
CA VAL A 49 1.65 3.37 0.38
C VAL A 49 1.66 2.27 -0.68
N MET A 50 0.49 1.94 -1.26
CA MET A 50 0.37 0.94 -2.32
C MET A 50 1.09 1.31 -3.62
N LYS A 51 1.39 2.59 -3.84
CA LYS A 51 2.02 3.05 -5.08
C LYS A 51 3.44 2.53 -5.26
N VAL A 52 4.14 2.22 -4.16
CA VAL A 52 5.46 1.59 -4.23
C VAL A 52 5.35 0.22 -4.89
N PHE A 53 4.34 -0.58 -4.53
CA PHE A 53 4.13 -1.91 -5.12
C PHE A 53 3.63 -1.83 -6.57
N ALA A 54 2.80 -0.83 -6.89
CA ALA A 54 2.43 -0.53 -8.27
C ALA A 54 3.66 -0.13 -9.10
N ALA A 55 4.56 0.71 -8.56
CA ALA A 55 5.79 1.09 -9.23
C ALA A 55 6.71 -0.12 -9.47
N VAL A 56 6.86 -1.01 -8.48
CA VAL A 56 7.63 -2.25 -8.66
C VAL A 56 6.99 -3.14 -9.73
N THR A 57 5.66 -3.24 -9.77
CA THR A 57 4.93 -3.96 -10.82
C THR A 57 5.25 -3.37 -12.20
N ALA A 58 5.20 -2.05 -12.35
CA ALA A 58 5.53 -1.38 -13.60
C ALA A 58 6.98 -1.63 -14.02
N LEU A 59 7.94 -1.59 -13.08
CA LEU A 59 9.35 -1.85 -13.35
C LEU A 59 9.63 -3.31 -13.78
N ILE A 60 8.88 -4.28 -13.24
CA ILE A 60 9.09 -5.71 -13.53
C ILE A 60 8.39 -6.11 -14.84
N TYR A 61 7.16 -5.66 -15.03
CA TYR A 61 6.27 -6.14 -16.09
C TYR A 61 6.07 -5.14 -17.24
N GLY A 62 6.59 -3.92 -17.10
CA GLY A 62 6.49 -2.88 -18.12
C GLY A 62 7.63 -2.93 -19.12
N ASP A 63 7.28 -2.69 -20.38
CA ASP A 63 8.26 -2.63 -21.46
C ASP A 63 9.08 -1.34 -21.35
N ASN A 64 10.39 -1.46 -21.15
CA ASN A 64 11.34 -0.35 -21.00
C ASN A 64 11.01 0.64 -19.87
N VAL A 65 10.29 0.20 -18.82
CA VAL A 65 10.07 1.02 -17.64
C VAL A 65 11.33 1.07 -16.80
N THR A 66 11.75 2.29 -16.48
CA THR A 66 12.92 2.66 -15.68
C THR A 66 12.52 3.81 -14.73
N PRO A 67 13.38 4.21 -13.78
CA PRO A 67 13.08 5.35 -12.92
C PRO A 67 12.89 6.68 -13.70
N GLU A 68 13.54 6.83 -14.85
CA GLU A 68 13.53 8.02 -15.70
C GLU A 68 12.48 7.97 -16.83
N GLU A 69 12.13 6.77 -17.31
CA GLU A 69 11.26 6.57 -18.48
C GLU A 69 10.24 5.45 -18.25
N PRO A 70 9.04 5.49 -18.86
CA PRO A 70 8.54 6.59 -19.66
C PRO A 70 8.17 7.80 -18.80
N VAL A 71 8.37 8.99 -19.34
CA VAL A 71 7.77 10.21 -18.78
C VAL A 71 6.25 10.17 -18.99
N ILE A 72 5.49 10.23 -17.89
CA ILE A 72 4.03 10.26 -17.89
C ILE A 72 3.55 11.69 -17.83
N ASN A 73 2.68 12.09 -18.76
CA ASN A 73 1.99 13.37 -18.68
C ASN A 73 0.71 13.23 -17.84
N SER A 74 0.66 13.78 -16.64
CA SER A 74 -0.50 13.83 -15.74
C SER A 74 -1.37 15.09 -15.88
N HIS A 75 -1.07 15.98 -16.82
CA HIS A 75 -1.94 17.11 -17.13
C HIS A 75 -3.38 16.65 -17.47
N PRO A 76 -4.43 17.34 -16.97
CA PRO A 76 -4.44 18.55 -16.13
C PRO A 76 -4.57 18.28 -14.61
N GLY A 77 -3.88 17.27 -14.07
CA GLY A 77 -4.01 16.84 -12.67
C GLY A 77 -5.24 15.96 -12.40
N PHE A 78 -5.95 15.52 -13.43
CA PHE A 78 -6.99 14.50 -13.34
C PHE A 78 -7.00 13.59 -14.56
N TYR A 79 -7.51 12.38 -14.37
CA TYR A 79 -7.61 11.38 -15.43
C TYR A 79 -8.90 10.59 -15.32
N ARG A 80 -9.66 10.52 -16.41
CA ARG A 80 -10.99 9.89 -16.44
C ARG A 80 -10.87 8.46 -16.95
N ILE A 81 -11.35 7.50 -16.16
CA ILE A 81 -11.39 6.08 -16.49
C ILE A 81 -12.86 5.65 -16.47
N GLY A 82 -13.46 5.55 -17.66
CA GLY A 82 -14.90 5.33 -17.81
C GLY A 82 -15.72 6.43 -17.11
N LYS A 83 -16.48 6.03 -16.08
CA LYS A 83 -17.29 6.96 -15.26
C LYS A 83 -16.53 7.58 -14.08
N ASN A 84 -15.39 7.02 -13.71
CA ASN A 84 -14.62 7.44 -12.54
C ASN A 84 -13.54 8.46 -12.94
N THR A 85 -13.15 9.32 -12.00
CA THR A 85 -12.08 10.31 -12.20
C THR A 85 -11.03 10.14 -11.10
N VAL A 86 -9.80 9.86 -11.50
CA VAL A 86 -8.61 9.91 -10.64
C VAL A 86 -8.12 11.35 -10.61
N ARG A 87 -7.73 11.84 -9.44
CA ARG A 87 -7.28 13.23 -9.24
C ARG A 87 -6.02 13.27 -8.41
N ASP A 88 -5.15 14.20 -8.78
CA ASP A 88 -4.02 14.63 -7.97
C ASP A 88 -4.38 15.87 -7.17
N GLU A 89 -3.52 16.23 -6.21
CA GLU A 89 -3.63 17.47 -5.45
C GLU A 89 -3.52 18.71 -6.36
N ARG A 90 -2.75 18.60 -7.44
CA ARG A 90 -2.54 19.65 -8.45
C ARG A 90 -2.08 19.03 -9.76
N ASP A 91 -2.03 19.86 -10.79
CA ASP A 91 -1.44 19.52 -12.07
C ASP A 91 0.10 19.46 -11.97
N TYR A 92 0.67 18.29 -12.27
CA TYR A 92 2.11 18.04 -12.22
C TYR A 92 2.78 18.08 -13.61
N GLY A 93 2.01 18.02 -14.69
CA GLY A 93 2.55 17.97 -16.05
C GLY A 93 3.30 16.66 -16.33
N GLU A 94 4.53 16.76 -16.82
CA GLU A 94 5.37 15.61 -17.15
C GLU A 94 6.15 15.11 -15.93
N GLU A 95 6.01 13.83 -15.62
CA GLU A 95 6.62 13.20 -14.46
C GLU A 95 7.22 11.83 -14.78
N ASP A 96 8.44 11.59 -14.31
CA ASP A 96 9.06 10.27 -14.29
C ASP A 96 8.57 9.46 -13.07
N LEU A 97 8.93 8.18 -12.98
CA LEU A 97 8.50 7.31 -11.88
C LEU A 97 8.95 7.83 -10.50
N ARG A 98 10.14 8.44 -10.43
CA ARG A 98 10.66 9.02 -9.18
C ARG A 98 9.78 10.19 -8.73
N TYR A 99 9.39 11.06 -9.64
CA TYR A 99 8.53 12.20 -9.37
C TYR A 99 7.11 11.76 -9.01
N ILE A 100 6.57 10.75 -9.70
CA ILE A 100 5.28 10.11 -9.39
C ILE A 100 5.26 9.66 -7.93
N LEU A 101 6.30 8.94 -7.47
CA LEU A 101 6.37 8.49 -6.08
C LEU A 101 6.63 9.65 -5.10
N MET A 102 7.50 10.59 -5.44
CA MET A 102 7.82 11.76 -4.59
C MET A 102 6.59 12.64 -4.34
N LYS A 103 5.77 12.89 -5.37
CA LYS A 103 4.53 13.68 -5.25
C LYS A 103 3.32 12.85 -4.90
N SER A 104 3.48 11.53 -4.82
CA SER A 104 2.36 10.61 -4.71
C SER A 104 1.28 10.93 -5.74
N SER A 105 1.65 11.04 -7.01
CA SER A 105 0.67 11.26 -8.08
C SER A 105 -0.22 10.02 -8.22
N ASN A 106 -1.53 10.18 -8.04
CA ASN A 106 -2.53 9.17 -8.34
C ASN A 106 -2.70 9.03 -9.86
N VAL A 107 -2.69 10.14 -10.60
CA VAL A 107 -2.86 10.14 -12.05
C VAL A 107 -1.68 9.46 -12.74
N GLY A 108 -0.45 9.84 -12.38
CA GLY A 108 0.79 9.32 -12.94
C GLY A 108 0.91 7.81 -12.74
N ILE A 109 0.76 7.33 -11.51
CA ILE A 109 0.84 5.88 -11.23
C ILE A 109 -0.30 5.10 -11.92
N SER A 110 -1.50 5.68 -12.01
CA SER A 110 -2.64 5.03 -12.68
C SER A 110 -2.39 4.90 -14.18
N LYS A 111 -1.91 5.98 -14.82
CA LYS A 111 -1.56 5.97 -16.25
C LYS A 111 -0.41 5.01 -16.54
N MET A 112 0.58 4.93 -15.66
CA MET A 112 1.70 3.99 -15.81
C MET A 112 1.24 2.53 -15.78
N ILE A 113 0.43 2.15 -14.77
CA ILE A 113 -0.12 0.77 -14.71
C ILE A 113 -1.03 0.47 -15.90
N LEU A 114 -1.93 1.39 -16.26
CA LEU A 114 -2.85 1.19 -17.38
C LEU A 114 -2.15 1.19 -18.75
N GLY A 115 -0.93 1.73 -18.82
CA GLY A 115 -0.09 1.71 -20.00
C GLY A 115 0.73 0.43 -20.17
N LEU A 116 0.75 -0.47 -19.17
CA LEU A 116 1.38 -1.78 -19.31
C LEU A 116 0.66 -2.63 -20.36
N THR A 117 1.41 -3.54 -20.99
CA THR A 117 0.85 -4.50 -21.95
C THR A 117 -0.25 -5.36 -21.32
N ASP A 118 -0.07 -5.73 -20.04
CA ASP A 118 -1.10 -6.37 -19.23
C ASP A 118 -1.33 -5.60 -17.89
N PRO A 119 -2.29 -4.67 -17.83
CA PRO A 119 -2.55 -3.90 -16.60
C PRO A 119 -3.22 -4.74 -15.50
N ILE A 120 -3.82 -5.91 -15.82
CA ILE A 120 -4.46 -6.75 -14.81
C ILE A 120 -3.42 -7.48 -13.94
N ILE A 121 -2.14 -7.50 -14.36
CA ILE A 121 -1.03 -8.08 -13.62
C ILE A 121 -0.79 -7.42 -12.25
N LEU A 122 -1.34 -6.23 -12.02
CA LEU A 122 -1.23 -5.56 -10.73
C LEU A 122 -1.79 -6.41 -9.59
N GLU A 123 -2.96 -7.04 -9.76
CA GLU A 123 -3.58 -7.85 -8.70
C GLU A 123 -2.72 -9.06 -8.28
N PRO A 124 -2.27 -9.93 -9.21
CA PRO A 124 -1.41 -11.05 -8.84
C PRO A 124 -0.03 -10.59 -8.35
N SER A 125 0.49 -9.46 -8.86
CA SER A 125 1.72 -8.86 -8.32
C SER A 125 1.56 -8.45 -6.86
N LEU A 126 0.45 -7.82 -6.48
CA LEU A 126 0.14 -7.49 -5.08
C LEU A 126 -0.02 -8.75 -4.22
N ARG A 127 -0.66 -9.81 -4.73
CA ARG A 127 -0.71 -11.10 -4.02
C ARG A 127 0.67 -11.69 -3.79
N ASN A 128 1.60 -11.56 -4.74
CA ASN A 128 2.97 -12.03 -4.57
C ASN A 128 3.72 -11.28 -3.45
N PHE A 129 3.31 -10.06 -3.13
CA PHE A 129 3.79 -9.32 -1.94
C PHE A 129 3.09 -9.74 -0.63
N GLY A 130 2.15 -10.69 -0.68
CA GLY A 130 1.40 -11.19 0.48
C GLY A 130 0.12 -10.42 0.80
N PHE A 131 -0.28 -9.45 -0.02
CA PHE A 131 -1.54 -8.72 0.22
C PHE A 131 -2.76 -9.62 -0.03
N GLY A 132 -3.71 -9.60 0.91
CA GLY A 132 -4.95 -10.39 0.82
C GLY A 132 -4.82 -11.84 1.29
N ASP A 133 -3.64 -12.23 1.77
CA ASP A 133 -3.36 -13.54 2.34
C ASP A 133 -3.04 -13.41 3.83
N LYS A 134 -3.22 -14.51 4.57
CA LYS A 134 -2.78 -14.57 5.98
C LYS A 134 -1.27 -14.57 6.05
N THR A 135 -0.74 -13.84 7.03
CA THR A 135 0.71 -13.80 7.33
C THR A 135 1.21 -15.11 7.94
N GLY A 136 0.32 -15.92 8.51
CA GLY A 136 0.68 -17.16 9.21
C GLY A 136 1.13 -16.93 10.66
N ILE A 137 0.97 -15.71 11.18
CA ILE A 137 1.25 -15.40 12.58
C ILE A 137 0.36 -16.25 13.50
N GLN A 138 0.95 -16.84 14.53
CA GLN A 138 0.24 -17.72 15.47
C GLN A 138 -0.51 -16.92 16.55
N LEU A 139 -1.13 -15.81 16.16
CA LEU A 139 -1.94 -14.96 17.06
C LEU A 139 -3.42 -15.06 16.70
N PRO A 140 -4.31 -15.19 17.70
CA PRO A 140 -5.73 -15.30 17.45
C PRO A 140 -6.30 -13.99 16.91
N GLY A 141 -7.25 -14.09 15.97
CA GLY A 141 -7.98 -12.94 15.44
C GLY A 141 -7.33 -12.24 14.23
N GLU A 142 -6.24 -12.81 13.68
CA GLU A 142 -5.68 -12.37 12.41
C GLU A 142 -6.75 -12.26 11.31
N ARG A 143 -6.69 -11.15 10.57
CA ARG A 143 -7.45 -10.89 9.34
C ARG A 143 -6.51 -10.95 8.13
N ASP A 144 -7.04 -11.42 7.02
CA ASP A 144 -6.40 -11.48 5.69
C ASP A 144 -6.64 -10.22 4.83
N GLY A 145 -7.56 -9.35 5.26
CA GLY A 145 -7.92 -8.11 4.58
C GLY A 145 -9.43 -7.89 4.57
#